data_AF-A0A7W3NH82-F1
#
_entry.id   AF-A0A7W3NH82-F1
#
_cell.length_a   1.000
_cell.length_b   1.000
_cell.length_c   1.000
_cell.angle_alpha   90.00
_cell.angle_beta   90.00
_cell.angle_gamma   90.00
#
_symmetry.space_group_name_H-M   'P 1'
#
loop_
_entity.id
_entity.type
_entity.pdbx_description
1 polymer ?
#
loop_
_entity_poly.entity_id
_entity_poly.type
_entity_poly.pdbx_seq_one_letter_code
_entity_poly.pdbx_strand_id
1 'polypeptide(L)' 'MYREEPYEYNEADSGWRFLSGDEDDCYMDNSKNHGVYLVNTICNYDSDIMPFLDAEPGTAYIRDEKGNFILAEE' A
#
# COMPACT_ATOMS: atom_id res chain seq x y z
N MET A 1 -3.32 -1.00 3.04
CA MET A 1 -2.33 -0.21 2.27
C MET A 1 -1.95 1.02 3.06
N TYR A 2 -0.72 1.49 2.95
CA TYR A 2 -0.27 2.72 3.59
C TYR A 2 0.73 3.46 2.70
N ARG A 3 0.89 4.77 2.93
CA ARG A 3 1.82 5.61 2.21
C ARG A 3 2.90 6.13 3.14
N GLU A 4 4.15 5.79 2.85
CA GLU A 4 5.32 6.37 3.50
C GLU A 4 5.83 7.57 2.70
N GLU A 5 6.75 8.32 3.31
CA GLU A 5 7.55 9.29 2.56
C GLU A 5 8.31 8.57 1.44
N PRO A 6 8.18 9.02 0.18
CA PRO A 6 9.00 8.53 -0.91
C PRO A 6 10.48 8.61 -0.57
N TYR A 7 11.25 7.60 -0.99
CA TYR A 7 12.69 7.66 -0.82
C TYR A 7 13.31 8.81 -1.62
N GLU A 8 13.97 9.76 -0.94
CA GLU A 8 14.47 11.02 -1.54
C GLU A 8 15.34 10.82 -2.79
N TYR A 9 16.07 9.70 -2.88
CA TYR A 9 16.97 9.40 -4.00
C TYR A 9 16.35 8.51 -5.08
N ASN A 10 15.05 8.19 -4.97
CA ASN A 10 14.32 7.37 -5.93
C ASN A 10 13.03 8.07 -6.37
N GLU A 11 13.12 8.85 -7.44
CA GLU A 11 11.98 9.57 -8.04
C GLU A 11 10.83 8.65 -8.49
N ALA A 12 11.09 7.34 -8.61
CA ALA A 12 10.07 6.35 -8.96
C ALA A 12 9.35 5.73 -7.74
N ASP A 13 9.80 6.01 -6.50
CA ASP A 13 9.09 5.55 -5.30
C ASP A 13 7.85 6.40 -5.10
N SER A 14 6.68 5.77 -5.18
CA SER A 14 5.42 6.46 -4.92
C SER A 14 5.15 6.68 -3.42
N GLY A 15 5.89 5.97 -2.55
CA GLY A 15 5.63 5.85 -1.12
C GLY A 15 4.56 4.80 -0.78
N TRP A 16 3.79 4.30 -1.75
CA TRP A 16 2.74 3.31 -1.50
C TRP A 16 3.29 1.93 -1.16
N ARG A 17 2.70 1.32 -0.14
CA ARG A 17 2.89 -0.08 0.26
C ARG A 17 1.53 -0.78 0.30
N PHE A 18 1.44 -1.91 -0.38
CA PHE A 18 0.23 -2.73 -0.48
C PHE A 18 0.51 -4.08 0.19
N LEU A 19 -0.36 -4.48 1.10
CA LEU A 19 -0.28 -5.70 1.92
C LEU A 19 -1.66 -6.34 1.96
N SER A 20 -1.75 -7.65 2.20
CA SER A 20 -3.02 -8.33 2.48
C SER A 20 -3.58 -7.94 3.85
N GLY A 21 -2.71 -7.59 4.80
CA GLY A 21 -3.06 -7.11 6.14
C GLY A 21 -3.09 -8.21 7.21
N ASP A 22 -2.69 -9.43 6.87
CA ASP A 22 -2.62 -10.60 7.75
C ASP A 22 -1.22 -11.23 7.80
N GLU A 23 -0.21 -10.56 7.23
CA GLU A 23 1.18 -11.00 7.26
C GLU A 23 1.77 -10.92 8.68
N ASP A 24 2.50 -11.94 9.09
CA ASP A 24 3.25 -11.97 10.35
C ASP A 24 4.70 -11.51 10.18
N ASP A 25 5.41 -11.30 11.30
CA ASP A 25 6.81 -10.87 11.29
C ASP A 25 7.71 -11.82 10.48
N CYS A 26 7.48 -13.14 10.58
CA CYS A 26 8.28 -14.13 9.85
C CYS A 26 8.09 -14.01 8.33
N TYR A 27 6.87 -13.72 7.88
CA TYR A 27 6.53 -13.50 6.49
C TYR A 27 7.13 -12.19 5.99
N MET A 28 7.02 -11.13 6.79
CA MET A 28 7.54 -9.79 6.48
C MET A 28 9.07 -9.74 6.44
N ASP A 29 9.76 -10.52 7.27
CA ASP A 29 11.23 -10.59 7.30
C ASP A 29 11.84 -11.26 6.05
N ASN A 30 11.05 -12.01 5.28
CA ASN A 30 11.55 -12.66 4.07
C ASN A 30 11.41 -11.77 2.84
N SER A 31 12.53 -11.17 2.40
CA SER A 31 12.61 -10.29 1.22
C SER A 31 12.04 -10.90 -0.08
N LYS A 32 11.95 -12.23 -0.19
CA LYS A 32 11.39 -12.92 -1.38
C LYS A 32 9.87 -12.83 -1.49
N ASN A 33 9.18 -12.46 -0.40
CA ASN A 33 7.73 -12.25 -0.40
C ASN A 33 7.34 -10.84 -0.87
N HIS A 34 8.33 -9.96 -1.04
CA HIS A 34 8.13 -8.57 -1.42
C HIS A 34 8.47 -8.36 -2.89
N GLY A 35 7.74 -7.44 -3.53
CA GLY A 35 7.96 -7.07 -4.91
C GLY A 35 7.71 -5.59 -5.13
N VAL A 36 8.45 -5.00 -6.09
CA VAL A 36 8.25 -3.62 -6.51
C VAL A 36 7.50 -3.61 -7.83
N TYR A 37 6.38 -2.90 -7.85
CA TYR A 37 5.49 -2.81 -9.01
C TYR A 37 5.12 -1.36 -9.27
N LEU A 38 4.73 -1.06 -10.51
CA LEU A 38 4.07 0.20 -10.81
C LEU A 38 2.72 0.24 -10.09
N VAL A 39 2.39 1.36 -9.45
CA VAL A 39 1.08 1.57 -8.82
C VAL A 39 -0.06 1.33 -9.82
N ASN A 40 0.13 1.74 -11.07
CA ASN A 40 -0.80 1.47 -12.17
C ASN A 40 -1.06 -0.03 -12.37
N THR A 41 -0.05 -0.89 -12.23
CA THR A 41 -0.23 -2.35 -12.32
C THR A 41 -1.19 -2.83 -11.23
N ILE A 42 -0.99 -2.38 -9.99
CA ILE A 42 -1.86 -2.74 -8.86
C ILE A 42 -3.30 -2.24 -9.10
N CYS A 43 -3.47 -1.01 -9.57
CA CYS A 43 -4.78 -0.43 -9.88
C CYS A 43 -5.54 -1.15 -11.00
N ASN A 44 -4.83 -1.83 -11.91
CA ASN A 44 -5.47 -2.67 -12.92
C ASN A 44 -6.03 -3.98 -12.35
N TYR A 45 -5.47 -4.48 -11.24
CA TYR A 45 -6.01 -5.64 -10.52
C TYR A 45 -7.10 -5.25 -9.53
N ASP A 46 -6.95 -4.07 -8.91
CA ASP A 46 -7.84 -3.56 -7.88
C ASP A 46 -8.11 -2.06 -8.09
N SER A 47 -9.18 -1.76 -8.83
CA SER A 47 -9.54 -0.39 -9.20
C SER A 47 -10.02 0.45 -8.03
N ASP A 48 -10.44 -0.16 -6.92
CA ASP A 48 -10.96 0.58 -5.77
C ASP A 48 -9.88 1.39 -5.05
N ILE A 49 -8.60 1.14 -5.36
CA ILE A 49 -7.45 1.87 -4.83
C ILE A 49 -7.33 3.27 -5.45
N MET A 50 -7.77 3.45 -6.70
CA MET A 50 -7.57 4.68 -7.47
C MET A 50 -7.97 5.98 -6.74
N PRO A 51 -9.11 6.04 -6.02
CA PRO A 51 -9.54 7.26 -5.33
C PRO A 51 -8.60 7.73 -4.20
N PHE A 52 -7.69 6.87 -3.75
CA PHE A 52 -6.84 7.13 -2.57
C PHE A 52 -5.41 7.50 -2.93
N LEU A 53 -5.00 7.42 -4.21
CA LEU A 53 -3.60 7.54 -4.62
C LEU A 53 -2.98 8.91 -4.32
N ASP A 54 -3.80 9.95 -4.21
CA ASP A 54 -3.38 11.32 -3.90
C ASP A 54 -3.32 11.60 -2.38
N ALA A 55 -3.59 10.62 -1.53
CA ALA A 55 -3.50 10.78 -0.07
C ALA A 55 -2.06 11.11 0.38
N GLU A 56 -1.92 11.97 1.39
CA GLU A 56 -0.61 12.41 1.90
C GLU A 56 0.20 11.24 2.49
N PRO A 57 1.55 11.32 2.50
CA PRO A 57 2.38 10.42 3.30
C PRO A 57 1.93 10.38 4.76
N GLY A 58 2.06 9.22 5.39
CA GLY A 58 1.53 8.93 6.74
C GLY A 58 0.08 8.44 6.74
N THR A 59 -0.59 8.36 5.59
CA THR A 59 -1.97 7.86 5.51
C THR A 59 -2.00 6.33 5.37
N ALA A 60 -2.91 5.67 6.09
CA ALA A 60 -3.17 4.25 5.98
C ALA A 60 -4.66 3.94 5.77
N TYR A 61 -4.96 2.93 4.95
CA TYR A 61 -6.30 2.46 4.66
C TYR A 61 -6.38 0.94 4.78
N ILE A 62 -7.47 0.46 5.40
CA ILE A 62 -7.81 -0.97 5.51
C ILE A 62 -9.19 -1.20 4.88
N ARG A 63 -9.43 -2.41 4.37
CA ARG A 63 -10.78 -2.78 3.92
C ARG A 63 -11.62 -3.26 5.11
N ASP A 64 -12.83 -2.73 5.23
CA ASP A 64 -13.81 -3.21 6.20
C ASP A 64 -14.41 -4.57 5.78
N GLU A 65 -15.29 -5.14 6.61
CA GLU A 65 -15.99 -6.41 6.32
C GLU A 65 -16.84 -6.37 5.02
N LYS A 66 -17.17 -5.17 4.53
CA LYS A 66 -17.91 -4.96 3.28
C LYS A 66 -16.99 -4.74 2.09
N GLY A 67 -15.67 -4.78 2.30
CA GLY A 67 -14.65 -4.56 1.30
C GLY A 67 -14.38 -3.08 0.99
N ASN A 68 -14.92 -2.12 1.73
CA ASN A 68 -14.68 -0.70 1.48
C ASN A 68 -13.40 -0.25 2.17
N PHE A 69 -12.58 0.57 1.50
CA PHE A 69 -11.46 1.23 2.15
C PHE A 69 -11.95 2.27 3.16
N ILE A 70 -11.50 2.12 4.40
CA ILE A 70 -11.65 3.06 5.50
C ILE A 70 -10.27 3.51 5.98
N LEU A 71 -10.19 4.73 6.51
CA LEU A 71 -8.96 5.22 7.13
C LEU A 71 -8.62 4.34 8.35
N ALA A 72 -7.39 3.85 8.42
CA ALA A 72 -6.90 3.18 9.61
C ALA A 72 -6.48 4.24 10.64
N GLU A 73 -7.00 4.14 11.86
CA GLU A 73 -6.54 4.94 12.99
C GLU A 73 -5.24 4.32 13.54
N GLU A 74 -4.29 5.18 13.97
CA GLU A 74 -3.02 4.76 14.60
C GLU A 74 -3.22 3.96 15.90
#